data_AF-Q88PQ2-F1
#
_entry.id   AF-Q88PQ2-F1
#
_cell.length_a   1.000
_cell.length_b   1.000
_cell.length_c   1.000
_cell.angle_alpha   90.00
_cell.angle_beta   90.00
_cell.angle_gamma   90.00
#
_symmetry.space_group_name_H-M   'P 1'
#
loop_
_entity.id
_entity.type
_entity.pdbx_description
1 polymer ?
#
loop_
_entity_poly.entity_id
_entity_poly.type
_entity_poly.pdbx_seq_one_letter_code
_entity_poly.pdbx_strand_id
1 'polypeptide(L)'
;MQLGASCRLQYGRHLSTARCAKMKPETLELLVTRSMPFGKYQGRIIADLPGDYLAWFARKGFPAGELGGLLALMHEIDHNGLGDLLVPLRQKHRS
;
A
#
# COMPACT_ATOMS: atom_id res chain seq x y z
N MET A 1 24.42 -33.40 43.53
CA MET A 1 25.46 -33.19 42.50
C MET A 1 25.09 -34.13 41.36
N GLN A 2 24.63 -33.77 40.15
CA GLN A 2 24.69 -32.61 39.27
C GLN A 2 23.35 -32.62 38.48
N LEU A 3 22.54 -31.57 38.50
CA LEU A 3 22.33 -30.62 37.39
C LEU A 3 22.48 -31.21 35.98
N GLY A 4 21.36 -31.30 35.25
CA GLY A 4 21.30 -31.57 33.82
C GLY A 4 20.03 -30.96 33.23
N ALA A 5 20.15 -29.70 32.78
CA ALA A 5 19.07 -28.89 32.24
C ALA A 5 18.48 -29.52 30.96
N SER A 6 17.19 -29.88 31.00
CA SER A 6 16.44 -30.31 29.82
C SER A 6 16.14 -29.11 28.92
N CYS A 7 17.04 -28.93 27.97
CA CYS A 7 16.85 -28.54 26.58
C CYS A 7 15.46 -27.99 26.18
N ARG A 8 15.35 -26.66 26.22
CA ARG A 8 15.15 -25.78 25.04
C ARG A 8 13.98 -26.10 24.09
N LEU A 9 12.89 -25.35 24.27
CA LEU A 9 11.93 -24.81 23.28
C LEU A 9 12.09 -25.34 21.84
N GLN A 10 11.24 -26.31 21.47
CA GLN A 10 10.94 -26.63 20.07
C GLN A 10 9.69 -25.87 19.61
N TYR A 11 9.87 -24.61 19.21
CA TYR A 11 8.93 -23.96 18.28
C TYR A 11 9.48 -24.11 16.87
N GLY A 12 9.33 -25.32 16.33
CA GLY A 12 9.60 -25.62 14.93
C GLY A 12 8.32 -25.63 14.12
N ARG A 13 7.99 -24.51 13.46
CA ARG A 13 7.37 -24.42 12.11
C ARG A 13 7.03 -22.96 11.75
N HIS A 14 7.20 -22.66 10.47
CA HIS A 14 6.91 -21.40 9.75
C HIS A 14 7.90 -20.27 10.06
N LEU A 15 8.71 -19.80 9.11
CA LEU A 15 8.26 -19.12 7.90
C LEU A 15 9.22 -19.39 6.73
N SER A 16 8.68 -19.94 5.64
CA SER A 16 9.26 -19.75 4.31
C SER A 16 9.19 -18.26 3.99
N THR A 17 10.33 -17.56 4.02
CA THR A 17 10.44 -16.12 3.72
C THR A 17 10.30 -15.81 2.23
N ALA A 18 9.93 -16.79 1.40
CA ALA A 18 9.68 -16.59 -0.02
C ALA A 18 8.26 -16.05 -0.26
N ARG A 19 8.18 -14.72 -0.45
CA ARG A 19 7.05 -13.98 -1.07
C ARG A 19 5.74 -13.94 -0.26
N CYS A 20 5.76 -13.35 0.94
CA CYS A 20 4.68 -12.39 1.21
C CYS A 20 4.97 -11.18 0.31
N ALA A 21 4.06 -10.86 -0.61
CA ALA A 21 4.12 -9.61 -1.37
C ALA A 21 4.10 -8.45 -0.37
N LYS A 22 5.29 -7.98 0.00
CA LYS A 22 5.46 -6.94 1.01
C LYS A 22 4.90 -5.65 0.42
N MET A 23 3.69 -5.28 0.82
CA MET A 23 3.26 -3.89 0.85
C MET A 23 4.39 -3.11 1.55
N LYS A 24 5.12 -2.28 0.80
CA LYS A 24 6.17 -1.44 1.38
C LYS A 24 5.49 -0.20 1.97
N PRO A 25 5.88 0.25 3.17
CA PRO A 25 5.35 1.50 3.72
C PRO A 25 5.61 2.69 2.78
N GLU A 26 6.70 2.63 2.01
CA GLU A 26 7.08 3.57 0.96
C GLU A 26 5.98 3.75 -0.11
N THR A 27 5.19 2.70 -0.39
CA THR A 27 4.09 2.77 -1.35
C THR A 27 2.99 3.74 -0.89
N LEU A 28 2.72 3.83 0.42
CA LEU A 28 1.74 4.77 0.96
C LEU A 28 2.21 6.23 0.82
N GLU A 29 3.52 6.47 0.97
CA GLU A 29 4.11 7.78 0.75
C GLU A 29 4.02 8.19 -0.73
N LEU A 30 4.18 7.23 -1.65
CA LEU A 30 3.99 7.48 -3.09
C LEU A 30 2.55 7.88 -3.44
N LEU A 31 1.53 7.34 -2.76
CA LEU A 31 0.13 7.74 -3.00
C LEU A 31 -0.11 9.24 -2.76
N VAL A 32 0.56 9.81 -1.76
CA VAL A 32 0.35 11.21 -1.33
C VAL A 32 1.34 12.20 -1.94
N THR A 33 2.40 11.72 -2.61
CA THR A 33 3.42 12.55 -3.26
C THR A 33 3.38 12.48 -4.77
N ARG A 34 2.96 11.35 -5.35
CA ARG A 34 2.96 11.13 -6.78
C ARG A 34 1.76 11.82 -7.42
N SER A 35 2.03 12.63 -8.44
CA SER A 35 1.01 13.18 -9.32
C SER A 35 0.67 12.23 -10.45
N MET A 36 -0.59 12.28 -10.89
CA MET A 36 -1.09 11.52 -12.02
C MET A 36 -0.43 12.04 -13.32
N PRO A 37 0.27 11.20 -14.10
CA PRO A 37 1.02 11.65 -15.27
C PRO A 37 0.16 11.86 -16.52
N PHE A 38 -1.08 11.35 -16.56
CA PHE A 38 -1.96 11.43 -17.73
C PHE A 38 -3.45 11.45 -17.35
N GLY A 39 -4.29 11.68 -18.35
CA GLY A 39 -5.75 11.63 -18.23
C GLY A 39 -6.35 12.95 -17.72
N LYS A 40 -7.64 12.90 -17.35
CA LYS A 40 -8.41 14.10 -16.95
C LYS A 40 -7.83 14.80 -15.71
N TYR A 41 -7.21 14.03 -14.81
CA TYR A 41 -6.65 14.52 -13.55
C TYR A 41 -5.12 14.64 -13.58
N GLN A 42 -4.53 14.84 -14.77
CA GLN A 42 -3.08 15.05 -14.89
C GLN A 42 -2.60 16.18 -13.96
N GLY A 43 -1.49 15.94 -13.26
CA GLY A 43 -0.91 16.89 -12.30
C GLY A 43 -1.54 16.87 -10.91
N ARG A 44 -2.64 16.14 -10.70
CA ARG A 44 -3.24 15.93 -9.37
C ARG A 44 -2.58 14.77 -8.63
N ILE A 45 -2.45 14.87 -7.32
CA ILE A 45 -1.95 13.77 -6.47
C ILE A 45 -2.89 12.56 -6.52
N ILE A 46 -2.34 11.36 -6.53
CA ILE A 46 -3.12 10.11 -6.61
C ILE A 46 -4.12 10.00 -5.45
N ALA A 47 -3.72 10.37 -4.23
CA ALA A 47 -4.60 10.40 -3.06
C ALA A 47 -5.77 11.40 -3.14
N ASP A 48 -5.76 12.33 -4.11
CA ASP A 48 -6.84 13.31 -4.33
C ASP A 48 -7.73 12.96 -5.53
N LEU A 49 -7.55 11.78 -6.14
CA LEU A 49 -8.36 11.34 -7.25
C LEU A 49 -9.79 10.99 -6.79
N PRO A 50 -10.84 11.36 -7.55
CA PRO A 50 -12.20 10.97 -7.21
C PRO A 50 -12.40 9.45 -7.29
N GLY A 51 -13.16 8.88 -6.35
CA GLY A 51 -13.48 7.45 -6.31
C GLY A 51 -14.09 6.93 -7.62
N ASP A 52 -14.98 7.70 -8.26
CA ASP A 52 -15.58 7.35 -9.55
C ASP A 52 -14.55 7.09 -10.66
N TYR A 53 -13.44 7.84 -10.63
CA TYR A 53 -12.35 7.72 -11.59
C TYR A 53 -11.52 6.45 -11.33
N LEU A 54 -11.28 6.12 -10.06
CA LEU A 54 -10.62 4.88 -9.65
C LEU A 54 -11.50 3.66 -9.97
N ALA A 55 -12.81 3.74 -9.73
CA ALA A 55 -13.77 2.70 -10.06
C ALA A 55 -13.87 2.45 -11.58
N TRP A 56 -13.75 3.49 -12.40
CA TRP A 56 -13.63 3.33 -13.85
C TRP A 56 -12.37 2.53 -14.24
N PHE A 57 -11.22 2.80 -13.61
CA PHE A 57 -10.02 2.00 -13.81
C PHE A 57 -10.17 0.56 -13.30
N ALA A 58 -10.84 0.34 -12.17
CA ALA A 58 -11.10 -1.00 -11.66
C ALA A 58 -11.93 -1.85 -12.63
N ARG A 59 -12.85 -1.21 -13.37
CA ARG A 59 -13.66 -1.86 -14.43
C ARG A 59 -12.89 -2.08 -15.73
N LYS A 60 -12.08 -1.09 -16.14
CA LYS A 60 -11.36 -1.14 -17.42
C LYS A 60 -10.03 -1.90 -17.35
N GLY A 61 -9.44 -1.99 -16.16
CA GLY A 61 -8.10 -2.47 -15.90
C GLY A 61 -7.12 -1.33 -15.57
N PHE A 62 -6.25 -1.58 -14.59
CA PHE A 62 -5.16 -0.67 -14.23
C PHE A 62 -3.98 -0.80 -15.23
N PRO A 63 -3.25 0.29 -15.51
CA PRO A 63 -2.06 0.22 -16.35
C PRO A 63 -1.00 -0.69 -15.72
N ALA A 64 -0.16 -1.34 -16.53
CA ALA A 64 0.94 -2.14 -15.99
C ALA A 64 2.00 -1.26 -15.30
N GLY A 65 2.72 -1.84 -14.33
CA GLY A 65 3.81 -1.18 -13.62
C GLY A 65 3.38 -0.54 -12.30
N GLU A 66 4.26 0.30 -11.76
CA GLU A 66 4.12 0.90 -10.43
C GLU A 66 2.84 1.74 -10.30
N LEU A 67 2.55 2.55 -11.32
CA LEU A 67 1.36 3.43 -11.31
C LEU A 67 0.06 2.63 -11.19
N GLY A 68 -0.07 1.49 -11.88
CA GLY A 68 -1.25 0.65 -11.76
C GLY A 68 -1.40 0.06 -10.36
N GLY A 69 -0.29 -0.38 -9.76
CA GLY A 69 -0.28 -0.83 -8.38
C GLY A 69 -0.71 0.27 -7.40
N LEU A 70 -0.24 1.50 -7.60
CA LEU A 70 -0.64 2.66 -6.80
C LEU A 70 -2.14 2.97 -6.97
N LEU A 71 -2.66 2.95 -8.20
CA LEU A 71 -4.08 3.20 -8.48
C LEU A 71 -4.98 2.10 -7.92
N ALA A 72 -4.57 0.84 -8.03
CA ALA A 72 -5.29 -0.30 -7.45
C ALA A 72 -5.33 -0.19 -5.92
N LEU A 73 -4.18 0.10 -5.29
CA LEU A 73 -4.09 0.31 -3.86
C LEU A 73 -4.95 1.49 -3.40
N MET A 74 -4.92 2.61 -4.13
CA MET A 74 -5.76 3.77 -3.82
C MET A 74 -7.25 3.41 -3.92
N HIS A 75 -7.64 2.64 -4.95
CA HIS A 75 -9.02 2.18 -5.10
C HIS A 75 -9.45 1.26 -3.94
N GLU A 76 -8.57 0.35 -3.50
CA GLU A 76 -8.84 -0.49 -2.34
C GLU A 76 -9.02 0.34 -1.06
N ILE A 77 -8.15 1.32 -0.82
CA ILE A 77 -8.24 2.24 0.34
C ILE A 77 -9.56 3.01 0.31
N ASP A 78 -9.94 3.57 -0.84
CA ASP A 78 -11.19 4.31 -1.03
C ASP A 78 -12.42 3.41 -0.84
N HIS A 79 -12.42 2.21 -1.44
CA HIS A 79 -13.52 1.25 -1.33
C HIS A 79 -13.75 0.77 0.11
N ASN A 80 -12.68 0.71 0.92
CA ASN A 80 -12.77 0.35 2.34
C ASN A 80 -13.01 1.57 3.25
N GLY A 81 -13.12 2.79 2.72
CA GLY A 81 -13.30 4.00 3.53
C GLY A 81 -12.08 4.38 4.38
N LEU A 82 -10.88 3.96 3.97
CA LEU A 82 -9.63 4.15 4.71
C LEU A 82 -8.85 5.41 4.29
N GLY A 83 -9.44 6.28 3.47
CA GLY A 83 -8.78 7.47 2.94
C GLY A 83 -8.26 8.42 4.04
N ASP A 84 -8.95 8.49 5.17
CA ASP A 84 -8.56 9.34 6.31
C ASP A 84 -7.20 8.95 6.91
N LEU A 85 -6.76 7.69 6.74
CA LEU A 85 -5.44 7.24 7.20
C LEU A 85 -4.30 7.95 6.45
N LEU A 86 -4.56 8.47 5.24
CA LEU A 86 -3.58 9.19 4.44
C LEU A 86 -3.45 10.66 4.85
N VAL A 87 -4.42 11.23 5.59
CA VAL A 87 -4.41 12.62 6.04
C VAL A 87 -3.14 13.01 6.82
N PRO A 88 -2.70 12.27 7.85
CA PRO A 88 -1.47 12.62 8.57
C PRO A 88 -0.23 12.54 7.68
N LEU A 89 -0.19 11.60 6.72
CA LEU A 89 0.92 11.50 5.76
C LEU A 89 0.96 12.71 4.83
N ARG A 90 -0.20 13.19 4.36
CA ARG A 90 -0.29 14.41 3.54
C ARG A 90 0.20 15.65 4.28
N GLN A 91 -0.14 15.76 5.58
CA GLN A 91 0.31 16.89 6.41
C GLN A 91 1.83 16.91 6.54
N LYS A 92 2.47 15.74 6.71
CA LYS A 92 3.94 15.60 6.78
C LYS A 92 4.65 16.11 5.52
N HIS A 93 4.03 16.03 4.34
CA HIS A 93 4.64 16.45 3.07
C HIS A 93 4.31 17.90 2.64
N ARG A 94 3.49 18.62 3.41
CA ARG A 94 3.07 20.00 3.08
C ARG A 94 3.95 21.09 3.72
N SER A 95 4.87 20.71 4.61
CA SER A 95 5.75 21.59 5.40
C SER A 95 7.05 21.96 4.70
#